data_AF-A0A934N2N8-F1
#
_entry.id   AF-A0A934N2N8-F1
#
_cell.length_a   1.000
_cell.length_b   1.000
_cell.length_c   1.000
_cell.angle_alpha   90.00
_cell.angle_beta   90.00
_cell.angle_gamma   90.00
#
_symmetry.space_group_name_H-M   'P 1'
#
loop_
_entity.id
_entity.type
_entity.pdbx_description
1 polymer ?
#
loop_
_entity_poly.entity_id
_entity_poly.type
_entity_poly.pdbx_seq_one_letter_code
_entity_poly.pdbx_strand_id
1 'polypeptide(L)'
;MPVATDDAHDLVSAARDLVRIESPATVGLWARGAALLTRQALEAALDQLWELRAPGMRDTTCRCQLLCLGDFLHDRELAGRVSVVWDGLSRACHVRVYELAPTVDELQLWMDCAWELADAVERECARR
;
A
#
# COMPACT_ATOMS: atom_id res chain seq x y z
N MET A 1 11.04 -20.63 -5.45
CA MET A 1 9.68 -20.90 -4.95
C MET A 1 8.85 -19.70 -5.35
N PRO A 2 7.75 -19.83 -6.09
CA PRO A 2 6.86 -18.70 -6.26
C PRO A 2 6.26 -18.45 -4.87
N VAL A 3 6.67 -17.37 -4.21
CA VAL A 3 5.87 -16.81 -3.12
C VAL A 3 4.51 -16.56 -3.73
N ALA A 4 3.45 -17.14 -3.16
CA ALA A 4 2.10 -16.72 -3.51
C ALA A 4 2.12 -15.19 -3.37
N THR A 5 1.94 -14.47 -4.46
CA THR A 5 1.71 -13.04 -4.40
C THR A 5 0.37 -12.89 -3.73
N ASP A 6 0.39 -12.73 -2.40
CA ASP A 6 -0.78 -12.38 -1.62
C ASP A 6 -1.44 -11.18 -2.30
N ASP A 7 -2.74 -11.27 -2.48
CA ASP A 7 -3.51 -10.21 -3.11
C ASP A 7 -3.43 -8.93 -2.26
N ALA A 8 -3.62 -7.76 -2.87
CA ALA A 8 -3.51 -6.49 -2.18
C ALA A 8 -4.43 -6.43 -0.94
N HIS A 9 -5.63 -6.99 -1.04
CA HIS A 9 -6.58 -7.09 0.07
C HIS A 9 -6.13 -8.03 1.19
N ASP A 10 -5.44 -9.13 0.86
CA ASP A 10 -4.90 -10.06 1.86
C ASP A 10 -3.81 -9.37 2.68
N LEU A 11 -2.93 -8.60 2.02
CA LEU A 11 -1.87 -7.83 2.68
C LEU A 11 -2.43 -6.75 3.61
N VAL A 12 -3.49 -6.03 3.20
CA VAL A 12 -4.16 -5.06 4.08
C VAL A 12 -4.88 -5.76 5.24
N SER A 13 -5.51 -6.92 4.99
CA SER A 13 -6.16 -7.69 6.06
C SER A 13 -5.15 -8.15 7.11
N ALA A 14 -4.00 -8.67 6.67
CA ALA A 14 -2.90 -9.03 7.56
C ALA A 14 -2.36 -7.82 8.35
N ALA A 15 -2.26 -6.64 7.72
CA ALA A 15 -1.88 -5.41 8.41
C ALA A 15 -2.88 -5.02 9.50
N ARG A 16 -4.19 -5.10 9.21
CA ARG A 16 -5.27 -4.83 10.17
C ARG A 16 -5.25 -5.81 11.34
N ASP A 17 -4.99 -7.08 11.09
CA ASP A 17 -4.87 -8.09 12.13
C ASP A 17 -3.65 -7.86 13.01
N LEU A 18 -2.51 -7.47 12.43
CA LEU A 18 -1.29 -7.16 13.18
C LEU A 18 -1.47 -6.01 14.17
N VAL A 19 -2.25 -4.98 13.81
CA VAL A 19 -2.58 -3.85 14.71
C VAL A 19 -3.40 -4.30 15.93
N ARG A 20 -4.15 -5.41 15.83
CA ARG A 20 -4.97 -5.96 16.92
C ARG A 20 -4.21 -6.89 17.85
N ILE A 21 -2.95 -7.25 17.52
CA ILE A 21 -2.16 -8.15 18.35
C ILE A 21 -1.64 -7.39 19.58
N GLU A 22 -2.28 -7.63 20.72
CA GLU A 22 -1.78 -7.21 22.03
C GLU A 22 -0.71 -8.20 22.53
N SER A 23 0.56 -7.96 22.17
CA SER A 23 1.69 -8.72 22.70
C SER A 23 2.77 -7.80 23.26
N PRO A 24 3.17 -7.97 24.54
CA PRO A 24 4.30 -7.25 25.11
C PRO A 24 5.61 -7.46 24.32
N ALA A 25 5.73 -8.58 23.60
CA ALA A 25 6.91 -8.91 22.80
C ALA A 25 7.01 -8.12 21.48
N THR A 26 5.91 -7.52 21.00
CA THR A 26 5.86 -6.79 19.72
C THR A 26 5.63 -5.28 19.89
N VAL A 27 5.74 -4.76 21.12
CA VAL A 27 5.60 -3.34 21.44
C VAL A 27 6.51 -2.50 20.53
N GLY A 28 5.91 -1.60 19.75
CA GLY A 28 6.60 -0.71 18.80
C GLY A 28 7.04 -1.35 17.48
N LEU A 29 6.95 -2.68 17.35
CA LEU A 29 7.26 -3.43 16.12
C LEU A 29 6.01 -3.64 15.25
N TRP A 30 4.84 -3.87 15.87
CA TRP A 30 3.59 -4.12 15.13
C TRP A 30 3.23 -2.96 14.20
N ALA A 31 3.45 -1.71 14.61
CA ALA A 31 3.12 -0.53 13.81
C ALA A 31 3.94 -0.44 12.52
N ARG A 32 5.22 -0.80 12.60
CA ARG A 32 6.12 -0.83 11.45
C ARG A 32 5.88 -2.04 10.56
N GLY A 33 5.53 -3.18 11.15
CA GLY A 33 5.07 -4.35 10.38
C GLY A 33 3.78 -4.06 9.62
N ALA A 34 2.82 -3.38 10.23
CA ALA A 34 1.56 -2.99 9.58
C ALA A 34 1.82 -1.98 8.46
N ALA A 35 2.71 -1.00 8.65
CA ALA A 35 3.14 -0.10 7.59
C ALA A 35 3.83 -0.85 6.44
N LEU A 36 4.69 -1.82 6.73
CA LEU A 36 5.34 -2.62 5.69
C LEU A 36 4.32 -3.41 4.85
N LEU A 37 3.39 -4.12 5.49
CA LEU A 37 2.34 -4.88 4.82
C LEU A 37 1.43 -3.97 3.98
N THR A 38 1.07 -2.80 4.50
CA THR A 38 0.27 -1.80 3.77
C THR A 38 1.03 -1.27 2.55
N ARG A 39 2.34 -1.05 2.66
CA ARG A 39 3.19 -0.66 1.52
C ARG A 39 3.22 -1.76 0.46
N GLN A 40 3.38 -3.02 0.86
CA GLN A 40 3.36 -4.16 -0.06
C GLN A 40 2.00 -4.29 -0.76
N ALA A 41 0.89 -3.98 -0.08
CA ALA A 41 -0.43 -3.95 -0.70
C ALA A 41 -0.53 -2.89 -1.82
N LEU A 42 0.01 -1.69 -1.60
CA LEU A 42 0.08 -0.67 -2.66
C LEU A 42 0.94 -1.13 -3.84
N GLU A 43 2.09 -1.74 -3.55
CA GLU A 43 2.98 -2.28 -4.59
C GLU A 43 2.29 -3.36 -5.41
N ALA A 44 1.57 -4.29 -4.76
CA ALA A 44 0.82 -5.36 -5.42
C ALA A 44 -0.31 -4.79 -6.30
N ALA A 45 -1.11 -3.84 -5.80
CA ALA A 45 -2.18 -3.22 -6.57
C ALA A 45 -1.65 -2.43 -7.79
N LEU A 46 -0.55 -1.69 -7.62
CA LEU A 46 0.12 -1.01 -8.73
C LEU A 46 0.66 -2.00 -9.76
N ASP A 47 1.30 -3.07 -9.31
CA ASP A 47 1.86 -4.10 -10.18
C ASP A 47 0.76 -4.77 -11.04
N GLN A 48 -0.38 -5.11 -10.42
CA GLN A 48 -1.56 -5.64 -11.11
C GLN A 48 -2.12 -4.66 -12.14
N LEU A 49 -2.27 -3.38 -11.78
CA LEU A 49 -2.74 -2.34 -12.70
C LEU A 49 -1.82 -2.22 -13.92
N TRP A 50 -0.51 -2.17 -13.69
CA TRP A 50 0.46 -1.97 -14.76
C TRP A 50 0.63 -3.20 -15.64
N GLU A 51 0.60 -4.40 -15.07
CA GLU A 51 0.58 -5.65 -15.84
C GLU A 51 -0.54 -5.65 -16.88
N LEU A 52 -1.71 -5.13 -16.51
CA LEU A 52 -2.86 -5.11 -17.40
C LEU A 52 -2.83 -3.91 -18.34
N ARG A 53 -2.65 -2.69 -17.83
CA ARG A 53 -2.92 -1.46 -18.60
C ARG A 53 -1.71 -0.88 -19.31
N ALA A 54 -0.52 -1.02 -18.74
CA ALA A 54 0.71 -0.46 -19.29
C ALA A 54 1.95 -1.20 -18.75
N PRO A 55 2.30 -2.38 -19.30
CA PRO A 55 3.37 -3.21 -18.76
C PRO A 55 4.71 -2.49 -18.61
N GLY A 56 5.02 -1.57 -19.52
CA GLY A 56 6.25 -0.76 -19.46
C GLY A 56 6.33 0.18 -18.24
N MET A 57 5.23 0.44 -17.53
CA MET A 57 5.27 1.21 -16.27
C MET A 57 5.92 0.45 -15.11
N ARG A 58 5.93 -0.90 -15.17
CA ARG A 58 6.58 -1.75 -14.15
C ARG A 58 8.09 -1.50 -14.06
N ASP A 59 8.71 -1.12 -15.17
CA ASP A 59 10.16 -0.82 -15.25
C ASP A 59 10.50 0.62 -14.80
N THR A 60 9.49 1.43 -14.48
CA THR A 60 9.69 2.81 -14.05
C THR A 60 9.76 2.94 -12.53
N THR A 61 10.34 4.03 -12.04
CA THR A 61 10.34 4.32 -10.60
C THR A 61 8.91 4.43 -10.07
N CYS A 62 8.68 4.03 -8.81
CA CYS A 62 7.35 4.16 -8.19
C CYS A 62 6.83 5.61 -8.24
N ARG A 63 7.71 6.60 -8.12
CA ARG A 63 7.35 8.01 -8.30
C ARG A 63 6.72 8.28 -9.68
N CYS A 64 7.28 7.72 -10.75
CA CYS A 64 6.69 7.83 -12.10
C CYS A 64 5.35 7.11 -12.19
N GLN A 65 5.23 5.92 -11.60
CA GLN A 65 3.96 5.17 -11.54
C GLN A 65 2.85 5.99 -10.87
N LEU A 66 3.15 6.57 -9.70
CA LEU A 66 2.19 7.39 -8.94
C LEU A 66 1.76 8.66 -9.68
N LEU A 67 2.67 9.30 -10.43
CA LEU A 67 2.34 10.48 -11.25
C LEU A 67 1.32 10.16 -12.35
N CYS A 68 1.38 8.97 -12.94
CA CYS A 68 0.47 8.53 -13.98
C CYS A 68 -0.84 7.95 -13.44
N LEU A 69 -0.86 7.52 -12.17
CA LEU A 69 -1.94 6.73 -11.57
C LEU A 69 -3.34 7.32 -11.78
N GLY A 70 -3.49 8.63 -11.59
CA GLY A 70 -4.81 9.30 -11.67
C GLY A 70 -5.45 9.21 -13.05
N ASP A 71 -4.66 9.23 -14.12
CA ASP A 71 -5.19 9.13 -15.49
C ASP A 71 -5.55 7.67 -15.84
N PHE A 72 -4.88 6.68 -15.24
CA PHE A 72 -5.19 5.26 -15.46
C PHE A 72 -6.36 4.74 -14.61
N LEU A 73 -6.55 5.26 -13.40
CA LEU A 73 -7.71 4.96 -12.56
C LEU A 73 -8.95 5.79 -12.94
N HIS A 74 -8.78 6.87 -13.71
CA HIS A 74 -9.78 7.91 -13.90
C HIS A 74 -10.26 8.54 -12.57
N ASP A 75 -9.38 8.53 -11.57
CA ASP A 75 -9.61 9.07 -10.23
C ASP A 75 -8.34 9.76 -9.72
N ARG A 76 -8.27 11.07 -9.95
CA ARG A 76 -7.13 11.90 -9.53
C ARG A 76 -7.11 12.14 -8.03
N GLU A 77 -8.25 12.07 -7.36
CA GLU A 77 -8.33 12.29 -5.93
C GLU A 77 -7.72 11.10 -5.18
N LEU A 78 -8.14 9.88 -5.52
CA LEU A 78 -7.57 8.65 -5.00
C LEU A 78 -6.07 8.57 -5.29
N ALA A 79 -5.65 8.87 -6.53
CA ALA A 79 -4.22 8.87 -6.87
C ALA A 79 -3.39 9.88 -6.05
N GLY A 80 -3.97 11.04 -5.75
CA GLY A 80 -3.36 12.02 -4.85
C GLY A 80 -3.21 11.49 -3.43
N ARG A 81 -4.25 10.85 -2.87
CA ARG A 81 -4.18 10.21 -1.55
C ARG A 81 -3.15 9.10 -1.51
N VAL A 82 -3.14 8.20 -2.51
CA VAL A 82 -2.14 7.12 -2.63
C VAL A 82 -0.73 7.68 -2.64
N SER A 83 -0.48 8.80 -3.33
CA SER A 83 0.84 9.44 -3.35
C SER A 83 1.29 9.94 -1.97
N VAL A 84 0.36 10.52 -1.19
CA VAL A 84 0.64 10.97 0.19
C VAL A 84 0.88 9.77 1.11
N VAL A 85 0.05 8.74 0.99
CA VAL A 85 0.17 7.50 1.78
C VAL A 85 1.48 6.78 1.47
N TRP A 86 1.89 6.72 0.19
CA TRP A 86 3.18 6.15 -0.21
C TRP A 86 4.37 6.83 0.50
N ASP A 87 4.39 8.16 0.60
CA ASP A 87 5.44 8.89 1.31
C ASP A 87 5.46 8.55 2.81
N GLY A 88 4.28 8.57 3.44
CA GLY A 88 4.12 8.22 4.86
C GLY A 88 4.60 6.80 5.16
N LEU A 89 4.18 5.82 4.37
CA LEU A 89 4.59 4.42 4.49
C LEU A 89 6.10 4.24 4.23
N SER A 90 6.63 4.87 3.18
CA SER A 90 8.06 4.80 2.87
C SER A 90 8.90 5.30 4.04
N ARG A 91 8.51 6.43 4.66
CA ARG A 91 9.16 6.93 5.87
C ARG A 91 9.01 5.98 7.05
N ALA A 92 7.81 5.46 7.29
CA ALA A 92 7.54 4.55 8.42
C ALA A 92 8.35 3.24 8.34
N CYS A 93 8.63 2.75 7.12
CA CYS A 93 9.48 1.59 6.88
C CYS A 93 10.98 1.87 7.12
N HIS A 94 11.44 3.13 7.08
CA HIS A 94 12.82 3.52 7.37
C HIS A 94 13.01 3.85 8.85
N VAL A 95 13.43 2.86 9.64
CA VAL A 95 13.66 3.04 11.09
C VAL A 95 14.82 4.01 11.35
N ARG A 96 14.50 5.20 11.88
CA ARG A 96 15.48 6.16 12.41
C ARG A 96 15.42 6.21 13.94
N VAL A 97 16.57 6.39 14.58
CA VAL A 97 16.78 6.25 16.05
C VAL A 97 15.83 7.09 16.91
N TYR A 98 15.31 8.21 16.38
CA TYR A 98 14.42 9.12 17.12
C TYR A 98 13.05 9.31 16.45
N GLU A 99 12.73 8.52 15.43
CA GLU A 99 11.44 8.64 14.74
C GLU A 99 10.38 7.80 15.46
N LEU A 100 9.30 8.46 15.85
CA LEU A 100 8.13 7.81 16.44
C LEU A 100 7.55 6.81 15.43
N ALA A 101 7.05 5.68 15.95
CA ALA A 101 6.25 4.79 15.13
C ALA A 101 4.96 5.51 14.68
N PRO A 102 4.40 5.16 13.51
CA PRO A 102 3.10 5.67 13.12
C PRO A 102 2.04 5.28 14.15
N THR A 103 1.09 6.17 14.37
CA THR A 103 -0.06 5.96 15.24
C THR A 103 -1.03 4.94 14.63
N VAL A 104 -1.93 4.39 15.46
CA VAL A 104 -3.01 3.50 14.98
C VAL A 104 -3.88 4.22 13.96
N ASP A 105 -4.25 5.48 14.22
CA ASP A 105 -5.13 6.26 13.35
C ASP A 105 -4.49 6.56 11.99
N GLU A 106 -3.20 6.90 11.96
CA GLU A 106 -2.44 7.05 10.72
C GLU A 106 -2.39 5.75 9.92
N LEU A 107 -2.13 4.62 10.60
CA LEU A 107 -2.12 3.30 9.96
C LEU A 107 -3.49 2.93 9.40
N GLN A 108 -4.58 3.20 10.12
CA GLN A 108 -5.95 2.95 9.64
C GLN A 108 -6.23 3.75 8.37
N LEU A 109 -5.90 5.04 8.35
CA LEU A 109 -6.05 5.88 7.17
C LEU A 109 -5.26 5.34 5.97
N TRP A 110 -4.02 4.89 6.20
CA TRP A 110 -3.17 4.34 5.14
C TRP A 110 -3.70 3.00 4.62
N MET A 111 -4.15 2.11 5.52
CA MET A 111 -4.75 0.83 5.17
C MET A 111 -6.03 1.01 4.37
N ASP A 112 -6.89 1.96 4.74
CA ASP A 112 -8.13 2.23 4.03
C ASP A 112 -7.86 2.79 2.63
N CYS A 113 -6.87 3.67 2.47
CA CYS A 113 -6.44 4.16 1.16
C CYS A 113 -5.86 3.03 0.28
N ALA A 114 -5.11 2.09 0.87
CA ALA A 114 -4.56 0.95 0.14
C ALA A 114 -5.67 -0.03 -0.31
N TRP A 115 -6.65 -0.27 0.56
CA TRP A 115 -7.84 -1.05 0.22
C TRP A 115 -8.64 -0.42 -0.91
N GLU A 116 -8.86 0.89 -0.84
CA GLU A 116 -9.58 1.63 -1.88
C GLU A 116 -8.85 1.60 -3.23
N LEU A 117 -7.52 1.67 -3.23
CA LEU A 117 -6.71 1.47 -4.44
C LEU A 117 -6.91 0.06 -5.01
N ALA A 118 -6.86 -0.97 -4.17
CA ALA A 118 -7.05 -2.35 -4.61
C ALA A 118 -8.45 -2.53 -5.24
N ASP A 119 -9.51 -2.04 -4.59
CA ASP A 119 -10.86 -2.04 -5.15
C ASP A 119 -10.93 -1.28 -6.49
N ALA A 120 -10.22 -0.15 -6.63
CA ALA A 120 -10.18 0.63 -7.86
C ALA A 120 -9.48 -0.11 -9.00
N VAL A 121 -8.37 -0.81 -8.70
CA VAL A 121 -7.66 -1.63 -9.67
C VAL A 121 -8.52 -2.80 -10.12
N GLU A 122 -9.19 -3.52 -9.20
CA GLU A 122 -10.11 -4.60 -9.55
C GLU A 122 -11.24 -4.12 -10.48
N ARG A 123 -11.82 -2.95 -10.20
CA ARG A 123 -12.83 -2.32 -11.08
C ARG A 123 -12.27 -2.03 -12.47
N GLU A 124 -11.04 -1.53 -12.56
CA GLU A 124 -10.38 -1.28 -13.85
C GLU A 124 -10.00 -2.58 -14.59
N CYS A 125 -9.74 -3.68 -13.87
CA CYS A 125 -9.54 -5.00 -14.45
C CYS A 125 -10.85 -5.57 -15.01
N ALA A 126 -11.96 -5.41 -14.28
CA ALA A 126 -13.27 -5.92 -14.67
C ALA A 126 -13.92 -5.15 -15.83
N ARG A 127 -13.45 -3.93 -16.13
CA ARG A 127 -13.91 -3.10 -17.28
C ARG A 127 -13.30 -3.52 -18.63
N ARG A 128 -12.43 -4.53 -18.64
CA ARG A 128 -11.71 -5.01 -19.82
C ARG A 128 -12.44 -6.18 -20.48
#